data_AF-A0A7W8P1B8-F1
#
_entry.id   AF-A0A7W8P1B8-F1
#
_cell.length_a   1.000
_cell.length_b   1.000
_cell.length_c   1.000
_cell.angle_alpha   90.00
_cell.angle_beta   90.00
_cell.angle_gamma   90.00
#
_symmetry.space_group_name_H-M   'P 1'
#
loop_
_entity.id
_entity.type
_entity.pdbx_description
1 polymer ?
#
loop_
_entity_poly.entity_id
_entity_poly.type
_entity_poly.pdbx_seq_one_letter_code
_entity_poly.pdbx_strand_id
1 'polypeptide(L)'
;MPSSPLVVTTAPTAAPTTKSGAGVAAPTPRGTVVASVNSNPSSNTDTLAAPLTLADKQRADAERNLKAARGYLQRGNLSATKTRLAAAITAQPNNRDARGMRAQVSTLEQQRDALLSLARGCSNVGRWECASHNAHEALRIDSSSKDAQRLVSLASHESAWQTIPPLAWQTVEPPAEESHALRDLLRHH
;
A
#
# COMPACT_ATOMS: atom_id res chain seq x y z
N MET A 1 -45.15 -10.79 18.31
CA MET A 1 -44.83 -9.38 18.60
C MET A 1 -43.50 -9.06 17.95
N PRO A 2 -43.42 -8.10 17.02
CA PRO A 2 -42.17 -7.72 16.35
C PRO A 2 -41.41 -6.69 17.18
N SER A 3 -40.10 -6.90 17.37
CA SER A 3 -39.19 -5.93 17.97
C SER A 3 -38.31 -5.31 16.89
N SER A 4 -38.49 -4.01 16.66
CA SER A 4 -37.70 -3.18 15.76
C SER A 4 -36.28 -2.94 16.27
N PRO A 5 -35.29 -2.68 15.37
CA PRO A 5 -33.92 -2.34 15.76
C PRO A 5 -33.76 -0.84 16.11
N LEU A 6 -32.89 -0.55 17.09
CA LEU A 6 -32.44 0.80 17.41
C LEU A 6 -31.44 1.31 16.37
N VAL A 7 -31.69 2.54 15.89
CA VAL A 7 -30.79 3.34 15.06
C VAL A 7 -29.82 4.08 15.97
N VAL A 8 -28.51 3.98 15.70
CA VAL A 8 -27.48 4.81 16.36
C VAL A 8 -26.93 5.80 15.34
N THR A 9 -27.23 7.07 15.55
CA THR A 9 -26.71 8.22 14.81
C THR A 9 -25.31 8.59 15.31
N THR A 10 -24.32 8.63 14.42
CA THR A 10 -22.97 9.15 14.70
C THR A 10 -22.84 10.60 14.26
N ALA A 11 -22.45 11.48 15.18
CA ALA A 11 -22.12 12.89 14.91
C ALA A 11 -20.68 13.05 14.37
N PRO A 12 -20.40 14.07 13.52
CA PRO A 12 -19.05 14.32 12.99
C PRO A 12 -18.20 15.19 13.94
N THR A 13 -16.97 14.78 14.21
CA THR A 13 -15.94 15.58 14.91
C THR A 13 -14.91 16.11 13.91
N ALA A 14 -14.56 17.39 14.09
CA ALA A 14 -13.81 18.25 13.19
C ALA A 14 -12.33 17.86 12.97
N ALA A 15 -11.82 18.24 11.80
CA ALA A 15 -10.43 18.10 11.38
C ALA A 15 -9.56 19.31 11.79
N PRO A 16 -8.29 19.12 12.17
CA PRO A 16 -7.34 20.23 12.27
C PRO A 16 -6.66 20.51 10.93
N THR A 17 -6.69 21.79 10.52
CA THR A 17 -5.96 22.36 9.39
C THR A 17 -4.55 22.76 9.82
N THR A 18 -3.52 22.24 9.17
CA THR A 18 -2.15 22.79 9.22
C THR A 18 -1.71 23.20 7.82
N LYS A 19 -1.60 24.52 7.62
CA LYS A 19 -1.03 25.13 6.41
C LYS A 19 0.47 24.88 6.38
N SER A 20 0.98 24.28 5.32
CA SER A 20 2.42 24.19 5.05
C SER A 20 2.70 24.86 3.70
N GLY A 21 3.11 26.13 3.76
CA GLY A 21 3.68 26.84 2.61
C GLY A 21 5.20 26.76 2.68
N ALA A 22 5.81 25.93 1.84
CA ALA A 22 7.26 25.90 1.64
C ALA A 22 7.56 26.49 0.27
N GLY A 23 8.01 27.74 0.26
CA GLY A 23 8.55 28.42 -0.91
C GLY A 23 9.90 27.83 -1.30
N VAL A 24 10.07 27.65 -2.61
CA VAL A 24 11.30 27.23 -3.28
C VAL A 24 12.34 28.36 -3.18
N ALA A 25 13.54 28.05 -2.71
CA ALA A 25 14.72 28.88 -2.91
C ALA A 25 15.98 28.01 -3.07
N ALA A 26 16.62 28.11 -4.23
CA ALA A 26 17.90 27.50 -4.55
C ALA A 26 19.07 28.34 -4.01
N PRO A 27 20.22 27.75 -3.64
CA PRO A 27 21.44 28.51 -3.41
C PRO A 27 22.55 28.21 -4.42
N THR A 28 23.13 29.27 -4.99
CA THR A 28 24.44 29.31 -5.69
C THR A 28 25.48 30.02 -4.78
N PRO A 29 26.81 29.88 -5.03
CA PRO A 29 27.84 29.86 -3.99
C PRO A 29 28.74 31.12 -3.89
N ARG A 30 29.66 31.03 -2.90
CA ARG A 30 30.97 31.70 -2.68
C ARG A 30 31.04 32.88 -1.68
N GLY A 31 32.04 32.78 -0.79
CA GLY A 31 32.69 33.93 -0.16
C GLY A 31 33.27 33.66 1.23
N THR A 32 34.55 33.33 1.30
CA THR A 32 35.43 33.22 2.48
C THR A 32 35.50 34.49 3.33
N VAL A 33 35.43 34.40 4.67
CA VAL A 33 36.15 35.28 5.62
C VAL A 33 36.50 34.54 6.94
N VAL A 34 37.62 34.97 7.50
CA VAL A 34 38.57 34.46 8.51
C VAL A 34 38.09 34.03 9.91
N ALA A 35 39.00 33.27 10.53
CA ALA A 35 39.02 32.72 11.88
C ALA A 35 38.80 33.75 13.01
N SER A 36 38.12 33.30 14.07
CA SER A 36 38.27 33.85 15.41
C SER A 36 38.44 32.70 16.39
N VAL A 37 39.64 32.62 16.96
CA VAL A 37 39.98 31.74 18.08
C VAL A 37 39.35 32.30 19.34
N ASN A 38 38.50 31.52 20.01
CA ASN A 38 38.24 31.76 21.42
C ASN A 38 38.34 30.43 22.18
N SER A 39 39.48 30.28 22.84
CA SER A 39 39.82 29.17 23.72
C SER A 39 38.97 29.25 24.98
N ASN A 40 38.21 28.20 25.27
CA ASN A 40 37.72 27.95 26.63
C ASN A 40 37.93 26.47 26.97
N PRO A 41 38.86 26.11 27.87
CA PRO A 41 39.14 24.73 28.21
C PRO A 41 38.22 24.31 29.36
N SER A 42 37.00 23.87 29.04
CA SER A 42 36.14 23.19 30.01
C SER A 42 36.22 21.68 29.81
N SER A 43 37.04 21.07 30.65
CA SER A 43 36.90 19.72 31.20
C SER A 43 36.59 18.58 30.21
N ASN A 44 37.68 17.95 29.79
CA ASN A 44 37.79 16.54 29.43
C ASN A 44 36.73 15.64 30.09
N THR A 45 35.86 15.08 29.27
CA THR A 45 35.76 13.62 29.13
C THR A 45 35.51 13.32 27.65
N ASP A 46 36.52 13.59 26.81
CA ASP A 46 36.66 12.85 25.57
C ASP A 46 36.91 11.39 25.96
N THR A 47 35.82 10.68 26.22
CA THR A 47 35.81 9.23 26.12
C THR A 47 36.09 8.96 24.65
N LEU A 48 37.37 8.82 24.31
CA LEU A 48 37.82 8.30 23.04
C LEU A 48 37.08 6.98 22.84
N ALA A 49 35.99 7.04 22.08
CA ALA A 49 35.22 5.86 21.74
C ALA A 49 36.20 4.90 21.07
N ALA A 50 36.49 3.79 21.75
CA ALA A 50 37.36 2.76 21.21
C ALA A 50 36.88 2.40 19.80
N PRO A 51 37.78 2.18 18.82
CA PRO A 51 37.37 1.88 17.45
C PRO A 51 36.39 0.70 17.46
N LEU A 52 35.17 0.94 16.97
CA LEU A 52 34.15 -0.10 16.88
C LEU A 52 34.70 -1.28 16.10
N THR A 53 34.67 -2.47 16.70
CA THR A 53 35.08 -3.69 16.02
C THR A 53 34.14 -3.97 14.85
N LEU A 54 34.59 -4.77 13.87
CA LEU A 54 33.72 -5.22 12.78
C LEU A 54 32.45 -5.91 13.32
N ALA A 55 32.58 -6.68 14.39
CA ALA A 55 31.47 -7.37 15.04
C ALA A 55 30.46 -6.39 15.65
N ASP A 56 30.92 -5.27 16.23
CA ASP A 56 30.03 -4.25 16.79
C ASP A 56 29.27 -3.50 15.68
N LYS A 57 29.93 -3.24 14.55
CA LYS A 57 29.28 -2.66 13.37
C LYS A 57 28.19 -3.60 12.83
N GLN A 58 28.50 -4.89 12.68
CA GLN A 58 27.54 -5.91 12.24
C GLN A 58 26.35 -6.04 13.19
N ARG A 59 26.59 -6.01 14.51
CA ARG A 59 25.52 -6.03 15.52
C ARG A 59 24.61 -4.80 15.38
N ALA A 60 25.19 -3.61 15.25
CA ALA A 60 24.43 -2.38 15.05
C ALA A 60 23.64 -2.39 13.72
N ASP A 61 24.21 -2.94 12.65
CA ASP A 61 23.52 -3.14 11.36
C ASP A 61 22.34 -4.10 11.48
N ALA A 62 22.51 -5.22 12.19
CA ALA A 62 21.44 -6.17 12.44
C ALA A 62 20.28 -5.53 13.21
N GLU A 63 20.58 -4.79 14.29
CA GLU A 63 19.59 -4.07 15.09
C GLU A 63 18.83 -3.02 14.28
N ARG A 64 19.53 -2.21 13.48
CA ARG A 64 18.91 -1.22 12.59
C ARG A 64 17.96 -1.88 11.59
N ASN A 65 18.39 -2.97 10.96
CA ASN A 65 17.58 -3.69 9.99
C ASN A 65 16.37 -4.37 10.64
N LEU A 66 16.51 -4.97 11.84
CA LEU A 66 15.38 -5.54 12.58
C LEU A 66 14.37 -4.49 13.01
N LYS A 67 14.82 -3.31 13.46
CA LYS A 67 13.93 -2.18 13.76
C LYS A 67 13.15 -1.74 12.53
N ALA A 68 13.82 -1.61 11.38
CA ALA A 68 13.16 -1.27 10.13
C ALA A 68 12.16 -2.37 9.68
N ALA A 69 12.55 -3.65 9.79
CA ALA A 69 11.68 -4.78 9.46
C ALA A 69 10.39 -4.78 10.29
N ARG A 70 10.49 -4.55 11.61
CA ARG A 70 9.32 -4.39 12.50
C ARG A 70 8.40 -3.26 12.02
N GLY A 71 8.98 -2.12 11.65
CA GLY A 71 8.22 -0.98 11.14
C GLY A 71 7.49 -1.26 9.82
N TYR A 72 8.12 -1.98 8.88
CA TYR A 72 7.44 -2.40 7.64
C TYR A 72 6.37 -3.46 7.89
N LEU A 73 6.61 -4.36 8.83
CA LEU A 73 5.66 -5.39 9.20
C LEU A 73 4.37 -4.80 9.79
N GLN A 74 4.51 -3.80 10.67
CA GLN A 74 3.38 -3.05 11.24
C GLN A 74 2.54 -2.34 10.18
N ARG A 75 3.16 -1.93 9.06
CA ARG A 75 2.46 -1.33 7.91
C ARG A 75 1.93 -2.36 6.91
N GLY A 76 2.04 -3.66 7.22
CA GLY A 76 1.63 -4.73 6.31
C GLY A 76 2.42 -4.74 5.00
N ASN A 77 3.71 -4.38 5.01
CA ASN A 77 4.56 -4.44 3.81
C ASN A 77 5.55 -5.60 3.94
N LEU A 78 5.15 -6.80 3.49
CA LEU A 78 5.96 -8.01 3.66
C LEU A 78 7.21 -7.98 2.78
N SER A 79 7.15 -7.38 1.59
CA SER A 79 8.30 -7.25 0.68
C SER A 79 9.47 -6.48 1.31
N ALA A 80 9.18 -5.30 1.88
CA ALA A 80 10.19 -4.49 2.56
C ALA A 80 10.64 -5.14 3.87
N THR A 81 9.73 -5.81 4.60
CA THR A 81 10.06 -6.58 5.80
C THR A 81 11.08 -7.66 5.49
N LYS A 82 10.86 -8.46 4.43
CA LYS A 82 11.77 -9.53 4.00
C LYS A 82 13.13 -9.00 3.59
N THR A 83 13.17 -7.90 2.85
CA THR A 83 14.43 -7.26 2.44
C THR A 83 15.26 -6.86 3.68
N ARG A 84 14.63 -6.20 4.66
CA ARG A 84 15.32 -5.80 5.90
C ARG A 84 15.70 -6.99 6.76
N LEU A 85 14.84 -8.00 6.83
CA LEU A 85 15.11 -9.20 7.58
C LEU A 85 16.29 -10.00 7.00
N ALA A 86 16.40 -10.10 5.68
CA ALA A 86 17.54 -10.72 5.01
C ALA A 86 18.85 -9.99 5.34
N ALA A 87 18.85 -8.65 5.29
CA ALA A 87 20.01 -7.86 5.68
C ALA A 87 20.41 -8.08 7.16
N ALA A 88 19.43 -8.18 8.07
CA ALA A 88 19.69 -8.50 9.47
C ALA A 88 20.31 -9.90 9.66
N ILE A 89 19.81 -10.91 8.92
CA ILE A 89 20.34 -12.27 8.98
C ILE A 89 21.76 -12.33 8.40
N THR A 90 22.06 -11.60 7.32
CA THR A 90 23.42 -11.50 6.77
C THR A 90 24.38 -10.87 7.77
N ALA A 91 23.95 -9.83 8.48
CA ALA A 91 24.76 -9.18 9.50
C ALA A 91 24.95 -10.06 10.76
N GLN A 92 23.93 -10.84 11.15
CA GLN A 92 24.00 -11.73 12.31
C GLN A 92 23.17 -13.02 12.13
N PRO A 93 23.75 -14.12 11.58
CA PRO A 93 23.01 -15.33 11.22
C PRO A 93 22.38 -16.10 12.41
N ASN A 94 22.93 -15.90 13.61
CA ASN A 94 22.49 -16.56 14.84
C ASN A 94 21.56 -15.69 15.70
N ASN A 95 21.05 -14.59 15.16
CA ASN A 95 20.10 -13.73 15.86
C ASN A 95 18.73 -14.42 16.03
N ARG A 96 18.29 -14.59 17.28
CA ARG A 96 17.02 -15.26 17.62
C ARG A 96 15.80 -14.47 17.16
N ASP A 97 15.81 -13.15 17.31
CA ASP A 97 14.71 -12.27 16.86
C ASP A 97 14.50 -12.36 15.36
N ALA A 98 15.59 -12.39 14.59
CA ALA A 98 15.53 -12.53 13.14
C ALA A 98 14.86 -13.86 12.74
N ARG A 99 15.19 -14.95 13.43
CA ARG A 99 14.58 -16.27 13.18
C ARG A 99 13.09 -16.28 13.54
N GLY A 100 12.71 -15.70 14.69
CA GLY A 100 11.32 -15.57 15.10
C GLY A 100 10.49 -14.74 14.12
N MET A 101 11.01 -13.59 13.69
CA MET A 101 10.35 -12.75 12.70
C MET A 101 10.21 -13.44 11.34
N ARG A 102 11.20 -14.26 10.94
CA ARG A 102 11.12 -15.05 9.70
C ARG A 102 9.95 -16.03 9.73
N ALA A 103 9.74 -16.71 10.87
CA ALA A 103 8.60 -17.62 11.03
C ALA A 103 7.26 -16.87 11.00
N GLN A 104 7.18 -15.70 11.64
CA GLN A 104 5.99 -14.83 11.58
C GLN A 104 5.68 -14.40 10.14
N VAL A 105 6.69 -13.90 9.41
CA VAL A 105 6.53 -13.48 8.01
C VAL A 105 6.07 -14.66 7.15
N SER A 106 6.67 -15.83 7.31
CA SER A 106 6.27 -17.04 6.57
C SER A 106 4.78 -17.39 6.80
N THR A 107 4.29 -17.22 8.02
CA THR A 107 2.88 -17.49 8.35
C THR A 107 1.95 -16.50 7.66
N LEU A 108 2.31 -15.22 7.65
CA LEU A 108 1.55 -14.18 6.96
C LEU A 108 1.56 -14.37 5.44
N GLU A 109 2.69 -14.77 4.86
CA GLU A 109 2.78 -15.09 3.43
C GLU A 109 1.87 -16.26 3.06
N GLN A 110 1.82 -17.32 3.87
CA GLN A 110 0.89 -18.44 3.64
C GLN A 110 -0.58 -18.00 3.68
N GLN A 111 -0.95 -17.14 4.63
CA GLN A 111 -2.31 -16.59 4.71
C GLN A 111 -2.66 -15.73 3.50
N ARG A 112 -1.75 -14.84 3.10
CA ARG A 112 -1.88 -14.04 1.86
C ARG A 112 -2.08 -14.94 0.65
N ASP A 113 -1.26 -15.97 0.51
CA ASP A 113 -1.25 -16.84 -0.66
C ASP A 113 -2.52 -17.70 -0.73
N ALA A 114 -3.07 -18.12 0.41
CA ALA A 114 -4.37 -18.79 0.47
C ALA A 114 -5.51 -17.87 -0.01
N LEU A 115 -5.55 -16.62 0.43
CA LEU A 115 -6.53 -15.63 -0.02
C LEU A 115 -6.39 -15.33 -1.52
N LEU A 116 -5.15 -15.20 -2.01
CA LEU A 116 -4.89 -15.04 -3.45
C LEU A 116 -5.35 -16.26 -4.26
N SER A 117 -5.20 -17.47 -3.73
CA SER A 117 -5.73 -18.68 -4.38
C SER A 117 -7.25 -18.63 -4.49
N LEU A 118 -7.95 -18.24 -3.42
CA LEU A 118 -9.40 -18.09 -3.42
C LEU A 118 -9.86 -16.99 -4.39
N ALA A 119 -9.18 -15.84 -4.40
CA ALA A 119 -9.48 -14.74 -5.32
C ALA A 119 -9.38 -15.18 -6.79
N ARG A 120 -8.32 -15.93 -7.14
CA ARG A 120 -8.13 -16.49 -8.48
C ARG A 120 -9.20 -17.54 -8.81
N GLY A 121 -9.56 -18.39 -7.84
CA GLY A 121 -10.66 -19.35 -8.00
C GLY A 121 -11.98 -18.65 -8.33
N CYS A 122 -12.32 -17.60 -7.59
CA CYS A 122 -13.53 -16.80 -7.83
C CYS A 122 -13.50 -16.06 -9.17
N SER A 123 -12.36 -15.50 -9.58
CA SER A 123 -12.23 -14.87 -10.91
C SER A 123 -12.44 -15.87 -12.04
N ASN A 124 -11.96 -17.10 -11.89
CA ASN A 124 -12.08 -18.13 -12.94
C ASN A 124 -13.55 -18.53 -13.21
N VAL A 125 -14.44 -18.37 -12.23
CA VAL A 125 -15.88 -18.65 -12.37
C VAL A 125 -16.73 -17.37 -12.53
N GLY A 126 -16.10 -16.23 -12.81
CA GLY A 126 -16.79 -14.95 -13.05
C GLY A 126 -17.45 -14.32 -11.81
N ARG A 127 -17.06 -14.75 -10.60
CA ARG A 127 -17.59 -14.23 -9.33
C ARG A 127 -16.71 -13.09 -8.83
N TRP A 128 -16.83 -11.92 -9.45
CA TRP A 128 -15.92 -10.80 -9.23
C TRP A 128 -16.03 -10.15 -7.85
N GLU A 129 -17.20 -10.15 -7.22
CA GLU A 129 -17.36 -9.67 -5.84
C GLU A 129 -16.56 -10.53 -4.84
N CYS A 130 -16.66 -11.85 -4.94
CA CYS A 130 -15.81 -12.78 -4.18
C CYS A 130 -14.31 -12.57 -4.47
N ALA A 131 -13.94 -12.41 -5.75
CA ALA A 131 -12.55 -12.21 -6.15
C ALA A 131 -11.97 -10.91 -5.53
N SER A 132 -12.74 -9.82 -5.61
CA SER A 132 -12.38 -8.53 -5.02
C SER A 132 -12.23 -8.62 -3.51
N HIS A 133 -13.20 -9.22 -2.81
CA HIS A 133 -13.17 -9.38 -1.35
C HIS A 133 -11.89 -10.11 -0.88
N ASN A 134 -11.60 -11.28 -1.45
CA ASN A 134 -10.43 -12.06 -1.06
C ASN A 134 -9.11 -11.35 -1.42
N ALA A 135 -9.07 -10.64 -2.55
CA ALA A 135 -7.90 -9.86 -2.93
C ALA A 135 -7.65 -8.67 -1.98
N HIS A 136 -8.71 -7.99 -1.52
CA HIS A 136 -8.60 -6.95 -0.49
C HIS A 136 -8.15 -7.48 0.87
N GLU A 137 -8.64 -8.65 1.29
CA GLU A 137 -8.13 -9.31 2.50
C GLU A 137 -6.64 -9.68 2.37
N ALA A 138 -6.21 -10.12 1.19
CA ALA A 138 -4.79 -10.35 0.93
C ALA A 138 -3.96 -9.05 1.02
N LEU A 139 -4.50 -7.90 0.57
CA LEU A 139 -3.86 -6.59 0.72
C LEU A 139 -3.78 -6.11 2.16
N ARG A 140 -4.74 -6.50 3.02
CA ARG A 140 -4.69 -6.21 4.45
C ARG A 140 -3.53 -6.93 5.14
N ILE A 141 -3.14 -8.10 4.64
CA ILE A 141 -1.97 -8.85 5.10
C ILE A 141 -0.68 -8.29 4.48
N ASP A 142 -0.70 -8.06 3.17
CA ASP A 142 0.45 -7.59 2.40
C ASP A 142 0.04 -6.51 1.40
N SER A 143 0.07 -5.27 1.85
CA SER A 143 -0.18 -4.07 1.05
C SER A 143 0.78 -3.95 -0.15
N SER A 144 1.93 -4.63 -0.09
CA SER A 144 2.93 -4.64 -1.16
C SER A 144 2.69 -5.70 -2.24
N SER A 145 1.63 -6.53 -2.10
CA SER A 145 1.31 -7.60 -3.04
C SER A 145 0.77 -7.06 -4.36
N LYS A 146 1.60 -7.10 -5.41
CA LYS A 146 1.21 -6.71 -6.78
C LYS A 146 0.12 -7.61 -7.36
N ASP A 147 0.13 -8.88 -7.01
CA ASP A 147 -0.88 -9.85 -7.46
C ASP A 147 -2.26 -9.50 -6.90
N ALA A 148 -2.33 -9.15 -5.62
CA ALA A 148 -3.57 -8.74 -4.97
C ALA A 148 -4.09 -7.43 -5.59
N GLN A 149 -3.22 -6.44 -5.81
CA GLN A 149 -3.56 -5.18 -6.48
C GLN A 149 -4.13 -5.43 -7.87
N ARG A 150 -3.48 -6.29 -8.67
CA ARG A 150 -3.93 -6.66 -10.01
C ARG A 150 -5.30 -7.32 -9.99
N LEU A 151 -5.55 -8.23 -9.05
CA LEU A 151 -6.85 -8.91 -8.93
C LEU A 151 -7.97 -7.94 -8.54
N VAL A 152 -7.72 -7.00 -7.63
CA VAL A 152 -8.69 -5.94 -7.30
C VAL A 152 -9.02 -5.09 -8.53
N SER A 153 -8.01 -4.64 -9.28
CA SER A 153 -8.22 -3.87 -10.51
C SER A 153 -9.02 -4.66 -11.55
N LEU A 154 -8.68 -5.94 -11.74
CA LEU A 154 -9.41 -6.82 -12.66
C LEU A 154 -10.87 -6.98 -12.23
N ALA A 155 -11.12 -7.34 -10.98
CA ALA A 155 -12.47 -7.53 -10.47
C ALA A 155 -13.31 -6.24 -10.57
N SER A 156 -12.69 -5.07 -10.37
CA SER A 156 -13.36 -3.78 -10.51
C SER A 156 -13.76 -3.50 -11.96
N HIS A 157 -12.85 -3.76 -12.91
CA HIS A 157 -13.11 -3.62 -14.33
C HIS A 157 -14.25 -4.54 -14.79
N GLU A 158 -14.20 -5.82 -14.41
CA GLU A 158 -15.19 -6.82 -14.82
C GLU A 158 -16.57 -6.57 -14.18
N SER A 159 -16.61 -6.14 -12.92
CA SER A 159 -17.88 -5.79 -12.26
C SER A 159 -18.57 -4.60 -12.93
N ALA A 160 -17.81 -3.66 -13.48
CA ALA A 160 -18.37 -2.51 -14.20
C ALA A 160 -19.14 -2.96 -15.46
N TRP A 161 -18.64 -3.96 -16.18
CA TRP A 161 -19.32 -4.53 -17.37
C TRP A 161 -20.58 -5.30 -17.00
N GLN A 162 -20.62 -5.94 -15.83
CA GLN A 162 -21.81 -6.65 -15.33
C GLN A 162 -22.92 -5.69 -14.87
N THR A 163 -22.58 -4.44 -14.60
CA THR A 163 -23.55 -3.44 -14.12
C THR A 163 -24.23 -2.70 -15.26
N ILE A 164 -23.86 -2.93 -16.53
CA ILE A 164 -24.56 -2.34 -17.68
C ILE A 164 -25.90 -3.08 -17.86
N PRO A 165 -27.05 -2.44 -17.60
CA PRO A 165 -28.34 -3.09 -17.80
C PRO A 165 -28.54 -3.41 -19.29
N PRO A 166 -29.17 -4.55 -19.63
CA PRO A 166 -29.49 -4.94 -21.01
C PRO A 166 -30.40 -3.98 -21.78
N LEU A 167 -30.83 -2.87 -21.19
CA LEU A 167 -31.71 -1.88 -21.81
C LEU A 167 -30.95 -0.62 -22.26
N ALA A 168 -29.67 -0.44 -21.88
CA ALA A 168 -28.89 0.73 -22.28
C ALA A 168 -28.66 0.82 -23.81
N TRP A 169 -28.78 -0.30 -24.53
CA TRP A 169 -28.74 -0.35 -25.99
C TRP A 169 -30.14 -0.35 -26.64
N GLN A 170 -31.23 -0.40 -25.86
CA GLN A 170 -32.61 -0.36 -26.38
C GLN A 170 -33.20 1.06 -26.42
N THR A 171 -32.62 2.03 -25.72
CA THR A 171 -33.13 3.42 -25.69
C THR A 171 -32.58 4.30 -26.82
N VAL A 172 -31.84 3.75 -27.79
CA VAL A 172 -31.69 4.41 -29.08
C VAL A 172 -32.89 3.99 -29.94
N GLU A 173 -34.07 4.48 -29.57
CA GLU A 173 -35.19 4.52 -30.51
C GLU A 173 -34.78 5.53 -31.59
N PRO A 174 -34.57 5.12 -32.86
CA PRO A 174 -34.33 6.08 -33.92
C PRO A 174 -35.51 7.05 -33.95
N PRO A 175 -35.29 8.37 -34.08
CA PRO A 175 -36.39 9.32 -34.13
C PRO A 175 -37.37 8.88 -35.21
N ALA A 176 -38.65 8.73 -34.87
CA ALA A 176 -39.70 8.20 -35.74
C ALA A 176 -39.79 8.91 -37.12
N GLU A 177 -39.28 10.14 -37.19
CA GLU A 177 -39.04 10.92 -38.42
C GLU A 177 -38.26 10.15 -39.49
N GLU A 178 -37.14 9.49 -39.14
CA GLU A 178 -36.27 8.83 -40.12
C GLU A 178 -36.92 7.57 -40.70
N SER A 179 -37.74 6.89 -39.88
CA SER A 179 -38.51 5.71 -40.28
C SER A 179 -39.69 6.04 -41.20
N HIS A 180 -40.27 7.24 -41.07
CA HIS A 180 -41.34 7.71 -41.96
C HIS A 180 -40.78 8.18 -43.30
N ALA A 181 -39.67 8.92 -43.31
CA ALA A 181 -39.02 9.37 -44.54
C ALA A 181 -38.56 8.20 -45.43
N LEU A 182 -38.00 7.14 -44.82
CA LEU A 182 -37.65 5.91 -45.54
C LEU A 182 -38.88 5.19 -46.11
N ARG A 183 -39.99 5.13 -45.36
CA ARG A 183 -41.22 4.50 -45.85
C ARG A 183 -41.87 5.27 -47.00
N ASP A 184 -41.79 6.59 -47.00
CA ASP A 184 -42.33 7.41 -48.10
C ASP A 184 -41.48 7.31 -49.37
N LEU A 185 -40.14 7.23 -49.25
CA LEU A 185 -39.25 7.00 -50.39
C LEU A 185 -39.50 5.64 -51.08
N LEU A 186 -39.79 4.58 -50.32
CA LEU A 186 -40.08 3.26 -50.88
C LEU A 186 -41.48 3.15 -51.54
N ARG A 187 -42.39 4.10 -51.30
CA ARG A 187 -43.73 4.12 -51.92
C ARG A 187 -43.79 4.82 -53.28
N HIS A 188 -42.70 5.43 -53.72
CA HIS A 188 -42.63 6.22 -54.96
C HIS A 188 -41.95 5.46 -56.13
N HIS A 189 -41.87 4.13 -56.05
CA HIS A 189 -41.45 3.22 -57.13
C HIS A 189 -42.58 2.26 -57.49
#